data_AF-A0A744MDC4-F1
#
_entry.id   AF-A0A744MDC4-F1
#
_cell.length_a   1.000
_cell.length_b   1.000
_cell.length_c   1.000
_cell.angle_alpha   90.00
_cell.angle_beta   90.00
_cell.angle_gamma   90.00
#
_symmetry.space_group_name_H-M   'P 1'
#
loop_
_entity.id
_entity.type
_entity.pdbx_description
1 polymer ?
#
loop_
_entity_poly.entity_id
_entity_poly.type
_entity_poly.pdbx_seq_one_letter_code
_entity_poly.pdbx_strand_id
1 'polypeptide(L)'
;MKVIFLSSMLFITPYAVSAMDYKPVIQSLMNDVCSSSDNVSICMYQFSAGVKAGKTIGENVELCKSLSSENRKLLKCDDIESSADFIDALFETNRKLVEPSQ
;
A
#
# COMPACT_ATOMS: atom_id res chain seq x y z
N MET A 1 -1.47 22.44 50.69
CA MET A 1 -1.57 21.98 49.29
C MET A 1 -0.99 20.57 49.21
N LYS A 2 -1.79 19.56 48.86
CA LYS A 2 -1.29 18.23 48.50
C LYS A 2 -1.54 18.05 47.02
N VAL A 3 -0.46 18.05 46.23
CA VAL A 3 -0.51 17.75 44.81
C VAL A 3 -0.43 16.24 44.67
N ILE A 4 -1.53 15.61 44.28
CA ILE A 4 -1.52 14.20 43.86
C ILE A 4 -1.37 14.24 42.34
N PHE A 5 -0.14 14.15 41.85
CA PHE A 5 0.13 13.83 40.45
C PHE A 5 0.07 12.31 40.28
N LEU A 6 -1.14 11.79 40.06
CA LEU A 6 -1.34 10.50 39.40
C LEU A 6 -1.90 10.78 38.02
N SER A 7 -1.06 10.68 37.00
CA SER A 7 -1.54 10.17 35.73
C SER A 7 -0.35 9.52 35.04
N SER A 8 -0.26 8.21 35.26
CA SER A 8 0.57 7.29 34.51
C SER A 8 0.18 7.40 33.04
N MET A 9 0.85 8.29 32.32
CA MET A 9 0.87 8.28 30.86
C MET A 9 1.50 6.96 30.45
N LEU A 10 0.64 5.98 30.21
CA LEU A 10 0.97 4.75 29.50
C LEU A 10 1.53 5.15 28.14
N PHE A 11 2.86 5.23 28.07
CA PHE A 11 3.58 5.21 26.80
C PHE A 11 3.32 3.84 26.17
N ILE A 12 2.21 3.74 25.45
CA ILE A 12 2.05 2.74 24.41
C ILE A 12 3.14 3.10 23.39
N THR A 13 4.29 2.46 23.53
CA THR A 13 5.27 2.44 22.46
C THR A 13 4.60 1.67 21.32
N PRO A 14 4.28 2.30 20.18
CA PRO A 14 4.00 1.49 19.02
C PRO A 14 5.29 0.71 18.77
N TYR A 15 5.18 -0.62 18.72
CA TYR A 15 6.20 -1.42 18.07
C TYR A 15 6.47 -0.74 16.74
N ALA A 16 7.62 -0.08 16.63
CA ALA A 16 8.09 0.44 15.37
C ALA A 16 8.41 -0.81 14.55
N VAL A 17 7.40 -1.34 13.86
CA VAL A 17 7.61 -2.09 12.63
C VAL A 17 8.48 -1.16 11.81
N SER A 18 9.75 -1.52 11.68
CA SER A 18 10.67 -0.88 10.76
C SER A 18 9.95 -0.85 9.42
N ALA A 19 9.38 0.29 9.07
CA ALA A 19 8.82 0.50 7.75
C ALA A 19 10.03 0.40 6.82
N MET A 20 10.18 -0.74 6.17
CA MET A 20 11.20 -0.94 5.16
C MET A 20 11.07 0.24 4.18
N ASP A 21 12.14 1.01 3.98
CA ASP A 21 12.10 2.09 2.99
C ASP A 21 11.97 1.42 1.62
N TYR A 22 10.75 1.37 1.09
CA TYR A 22 10.45 0.76 -0.20
C TYR A 22 10.96 1.61 -1.37
N LYS A 23 11.41 2.85 -1.13
CA LYS A 23 11.84 3.76 -2.19
C LYS A 23 12.97 3.19 -3.07
N PRO A 24 14.06 2.59 -2.53
CA PRO A 24 15.12 2.00 -3.35
C PRO A 24 14.61 0.79 -4.16
N VAL A 25 13.72 -0.01 -3.59
CA VAL A 25 13.13 -1.18 -4.26
C VAL A 25 12.26 -0.74 -5.43
N ILE A 26 11.36 0.22 -5.20
CA ILE A 26 10.50 0.81 -6.24
C ILE A 26 11.35 1.43 -7.36
N GLN A 27 12.43 2.13 -7.01
CA GLN A 27 13.29 2.77 -7.99
C GLN A 27 14.08 1.76 -8.83
N SER A 28 14.58 0.68 -8.21
CA SER A 28 15.19 -0.44 -8.94
C SER A 28 14.20 -1.08 -9.90
N LEU A 29 13.01 -1.43 -9.40
CA LEU A 29 11.97 -2.09 -10.21
C LEU A 29 11.52 -1.20 -11.38
N MET A 30 11.37 0.11 -11.15
CA MET A 30 11.04 1.07 -12.20
C MET A 30 12.10 1.10 -13.30
N ASN A 31 13.38 1.07 -12.92
CA ASN A 31 14.47 1.01 -13.89
C ASN A 31 14.43 -0.30 -14.68
N ASP A 32 14.25 -1.44 -14.00
CA ASP A 32 14.22 -2.75 -14.64
C ASP A 32 13.06 -2.84 -15.64
N VAL A 33 11.85 -2.47 -15.23
CA VAL A 33 10.62 -2.52 -16.06
C VAL A 33 10.70 -1.54 -17.24
N CYS A 34 11.22 -0.34 -17.03
CA CYS A 34 11.20 0.69 -18.06
C CYS A 34 12.44 0.72 -18.95
N SER A 35 13.51 -0.01 -18.60
CA SER A 35 14.79 0.01 -19.34
C SER A 35 14.67 -0.41 -20.81
N SER A 36 13.74 -1.32 -21.12
CA SER A 36 13.50 -1.81 -22.48
C SER A 36 12.34 -1.11 -23.21
N SER A 37 11.78 -0.05 -22.62
CA SER A 37 10.67 0.71 -23.23
C SER A 37 11.18 1.61 -24.35
N ASP A 38 10.46 1.67 -25.47
CA ASP A 38 10.69 2.63 -26.55
C ASP A 38 10.63 4.09 -26.07
N ASN A 39 9.89 4.34 -24.98
CA ASN A 39 9.85 5.63 -24.30
C ASN A 39 10.00 5.45 -22.78
N VAL A 40 11.26 5.46 -22.32
CA VAL A 40 11.62 5.30 -20.91
C VAL A 40 10.95 6.35 -20.04
N SER A 41 10.93 7.62 -20.45
CA SER A 41 10.37 8.72 -19.65
C SER A 41 8.86 8.56 -19.41
N ILE A 42 8.10 8.19 -20.44
CA ILE A 42 6.66 7.91 -20.29
C ILE A 42 6.44 6.68 -19.41
N CYS A 43 7.22 5.62 -19.61
CA CYS A 43 7.12 4.42 -18.78
C CYS A 43 7.36 4.75 -17.30
N MET A 44 8.44 5.47 -16.97
CA MET A 44 8.76 5.86 -15.59
C MET A 44 7.66 6.72 -14.97
N TYR A 45 7.09 7.65 -15.75
CA TYR A 45 5.97 8.48 -15.31
C TYR A 45 4.74 7.63 -14.98
N GLN A 46 4.33 6.73 -15.88
CA GLN A 46 3.18 5.85 -15.67
C GLN A 46 3.40 4.86 -14.52
N PHE A 47 4.60 4.30 -14.43
CA PHE A 47 4.99 3.40 -13.34
C PHE A 47 4.89 4.11 -11.99
N SER A 48 5.45 5.32 -11.89
CA SER A 48 5.38 6.13 -10.66
C SER A 48 3.93 6.47 -10.28
N ALA A 49 3.09 6.80 -11.26
CA ALA A 49 1.67 7.05 -11.04
C ALA A 49 0.94 5.78 -10.53
N GLY A 50 1.24 4.62 -11.12
CA GLY A 50 0.71 3.32 -10.70
C GLY A 50 1.10 2.96 -9.27
N VAL A 51 2.38 3.12 -8.91
CA VAL A 51 2.87 2.90 -7.53
C VAL A 51 2.15 3.80 -6.54
N LYS A 52 1.97 5.08 -6.87
CA LYS A 52 1.25 6.02 -6.02
C LYS A 52 -0.21 5.60 -5.81
N ALA A 53 -0.90 5.21 -6.88
CA ALA A 53 -2.29 4.74 -6.81
C ALA A 53 -2.40 3.46 -5.97
N GLY A 54 -1.53 2.47 -6.20
CA GLY A 54 -1.48 1.23 -5.44
C GLY A 54 -1.26 1.46 -3.95
N LYS A 55 -0.32 2.36 -3.58
CA LYS A 55 -0.10 2.76 -2.18
C LYS A 55 -1.37 3.34 -1.55
N THR A 56 -2.03 4.26 -2.22
CA THR A 56 -3.28 4.87 -1.72
C THR A 56 -4.40 3.85 -1.56
N ILE A 57 -4.55 2.90 -2.49
CA ILE A 57 -5.53 1.82 -2.36
C ILE A 57 -5.21 0.95 -1.14
N GLY A 58 -3.97 0.50 -0.98
CA GLY A 58 -3.55 -0.30 0.17
C GLY A 58 -3.75 0.40 1.52
N GLU A 59 -3.38 1.69 1.62
CA GLU A 59 -3.60 2.50 2.82
C GLU A 59 -5.09 2.65 3.14
N ASN A 60 -5.94 2.80 2.12
CA ASN A 60 -7.38 2.89 2.30
C ASN A 60 -8.01 1.56 2.71
N VAL A 61 -7.52 0.41 2.21
CA VAL A 61 -7.94 -0.92 2.67
C VAL A 61 -7.63 -1.10 4.15
N GLU A 62 -6.42 -0.75 4.59
CA GLU A 62 -6.06 -0.82 6.01
C GLU A 62 -6.91 0.11 6.87
N LEU A 63 -7.20 1.32 6.39
CA LEU A 63 -8.14 2.22 7.05
C LEU A 63 -9.52 1.57 7.19
N CYS A 64 -10.06 0.99 6.11
CA CYS A 64 -11.36 0.34 6.07
C CYS A 64 -11.52 -0.81 7.07
N LYS A 65 -10.45 -1.56 7.36
CA LYS A 65 -10.44 -2.63 8.37
C LYS A 65 -10.65 -2.12 9.81
N SER A 66 -10.27 -0.88 10.08
CA SER A 66 -10.36 -0.27 11.42
C SER A 66 -11.70 0.44 11.71
N LEU A 67 -12.59 0.54 10.72
CA LEU A 67 -13.81 1.34 10.79
C LEU A 67 -15.04 0.53 11.20
N SER A 68 -15.98 1.23 11.84
CA SER A 68 -17.33 0.70 12.10
C SER A 68 -18.13 0.54 10.80
N SER A 69 -19.18 -0.30 10.82
CA SER A 69 -20.03 -0.59 9.65
C SER A 69 -20.62 0.67 8.99
N GLU A 70 -21.01 1.66 9.77
CA GLU A 70 -21.56 2.93 9.27
C GLU A 70 -20.50 3.76 8.54
N ASN A 71 -19.30 3.88 9.12
CA ASN A 71 -18.19 4.61 8.53
C ASN A 71 -17.62 3.91 7.28
N ARG A 72 -17.68 2.57 7.23
CA ARG A 72 -17.30 1.79 6.05
C ARG A 72 -18.17 2.11 4.84
N LYS A 73 -19.48 2.29 5.02
CA LYS A 73 -20.39 2.68 3.93
C LYS A 73 -20.13 4.10 3.45
N LEU A 74 -19.87 5.02 4.38
CA LEU A 74 -19.57 6.43 4.06
C LEU A 74 -18.30 6.55 3.18
N LEU A 75 -17.26 5.78 3.52
CA LEU A 75 -15.99 5.77 2.79
C LEU A 75 -15.97 4.81 1.60
N LYS A 76 -17.10 4.16 1.27
CA LYS A 76 -17.22 3.19 0.17
C LYS A 76 -16.14 2.10 0.23
N CYS A 77 -15.94 1.52 1.41
CA CYS A 77 -14.92 0.51 1.63
C CYS A 77 -15.06 -0.70 0.71
N ASP A 78 -16.28 -1.08 0.33
CA ASP A 78 -16.51 -2.20 -0.58
C ASP A 78 -15.90 -1.93 -1.98
N ASP A 79 -15.96 -0.69 -2.47
CA ASP A 79 -15.34 -0.29 -3.75
C ASP A 79 -13.80 -0.29 -3.66
N ILE A 80 -13.26 0.14 -2.52
CA ILE A 80 -11.81 0.18 -2.24
C ILE A 80 -11.25 -1.24 -2.14
N GLU A 81 -11.91 -2.11 -1.37
CA GLU A 81 -11.54 -3.52 -1.20
C GLU A 81 -11.65 -4.25 -2.54
N SER A 82 -12.73 -4.04 -3.30
CA SER A 82 -12.86 -4.59 -4.65
C SER A 82 -11.76 -4.12 -5.62
N SER A 83 -11.29 -2.87 -5.49
CA SER A 83 -10.18 -2.37 -6.31
C SER A 83 -8.86 -3.05 -5.96
N ALA A 84 -8.63 -3.31 -4.68
CA ALA A 84 -7.46 -4.05 -4.21
C ALA A 84 -7.49 -5.51 -4.69
N ASP A 85 -8.63 -6.18 -4.55
CA ASP A 85 -8.82 -7.56 -5.02
C ASP A 85 -8.57 -7.69 -6.53
N PHE A 86 -9.03 -6.71 -7.32
CA PHE A 86 -8.77 -6.69 -8.76
C PHE A 86 -7.27 -6.58 -9.07
N ILE A 87 -6.54 -5.71 -8.34
CA ILE A 87 -5.10 -5.53 -8.51
C ILE A 87 -4.36 -6.82 -8.14
N ASP A 88 -4.71 -7.46 -7.03
CA ASP A 88 -4.12 -8.73 -6.60
C ASP A 88 -4.37 -9.84 -7.62
N ALA A 89 -5.59 -9.95 -8.14
CA ALA A 89 -5.93 -10.92 -9.19
C ALA A 89 -5.13 -10.68 -10.49
N LEU A 90 -4.86 -9.42 -10.84
CA LEU A 90 -4.06 -9.05 -12.00
C LEU A 90 -2.59 -9.44 -11.79
N PHE A 91 -2.03 -9.19 -10.61
CA PHE A 91 -0.67 -9.64 -10.27
C PHE A 91 -0.57 -11.16 -10.28
N GLU A 92 -1.54 -11.86 -9.72
CA GLU A 92 -1.56 -13.33 -9.71
C GLU A 92 -1.68 -13.94 -11.10
N THR A 93 -2.50 -13.33 -11.95
CA THR A 93 -2.60 -13.74 -13.36
C THR A 93 -1.26 -13.55 -14.07
N ASN A 94 -0.63 -12.38 -13.91
CA ASN A 94 0.66 -12.12 -14.52
C ASN A 94 1.76 -13.04 -13.97
N ARG A 95 1.80 -13.30 -12.66
CA ARG A 95 2.74 -14.23 -12.04
C ARG A 95 2.66 -15.61 -12.68
N LYS A 96 1.45 -16.14 -12.85
CA LYS A 96 1.23 -17.45 -13.51
C LYS A 96 1.69 -17.49 -14.97
N LEU A 97 1.75 -16.35 -15.67
CA LEU A 97 2.23 -16.28 -17.05
C LEU A 97 3.75 -16.32 -17.17
N VAL A 98 4.48 -15.86 -16.13
CA VAL A 98 5.95 -15.87 -16.10
C VAL A 98 6.53 -17.04 -15.30
N GLU A 99 5.74 -17.69 -14.44
CA GLU A 99 6.17 -18.93 -13.80
C GLU A 99 6.31 -20.05 -14.87
N PRO A 100 7.47 -20.73 -14.93
CA PRO A 100 7.65 -21.82 -15.86
C PRO A 100 6.61 -22.91 -15.56
N SER A 101 5.93 -23.39 -16.61
CA SER A 101 5.04 -24.54 -16.51
C SER A 101 5.85 -25.71 -15.95
N GLN A 102 5.44 -26.24 -14.79
CA GLN A 102 5.98 -27.49 -14.27
C GLN A 102 5.64 -28.65 -15.21
#